data_AF-A0A661UDW9-F1
#
_entry.id   AF-A0A661UDW9-F1
#
_cell.length_a   1.000
_cell.length_b   1.000
_cell.length_c   1.000
_cell.angle_alpha   90.00
_cell.angle_beta   90.00
_cell.angle_gamma   90.00
#
_symmetry.space_group_name_H-M   'P 1'
#
loop_
_entity.id
_entity.type
_entity.pdbx_description
1 polymer ?
#
loop_
_entity_poly.entity_id
_entity_poly.type
_entity_poly.pdbx_seq_one_letter_code
_entity_poly.pdbx_strand_id
1 'polypeptide(L)'
;MIKKFGVKNFKAFKDTGDIELKPMTVVAGPNSSGKTTILQSLLLLKQTLENKNPGVELDLDGRFMQLTSLKELGFGKPSSQKCEISYAFTLETEIPVKVAPRYFPNLTVSEESHQLSLLSDVAFSFRCMRAPGEKQRIQVAKFDLQTHLDDFAGPRFSFRYAGKEVTAQVGGAGIDRMQPGRDRKILAVGGAHFVPSFLLFKRLGNPPEERTQVAEVWLDQIFAIPLRELATELERNIRYLGPLREEPKPAYLHSGTSSAEIGKRGEFAAQILWLERNERILYKPSLYANAETVSLGNAVNDTFRRFGIADGIEVKSEESVTYQILFPLMGHKGKKHVTIADVGFGVSQLLPIVVMGLRSQSSSLLLFEQPEIHLHP
;
A
#
# COMPACT_ATOMS: atom_id res chain seq x y z
N MET A 1 -9.84 4.10 -1.17
CA MET A 1 -8.71 4.99 -1.59
C MET A 1 -8.18 5.83 -0.44
N ILE A 2 -6.86 5.92 -0.31
CA ILE A 2 -6.17 6.81 0.64
C ILE A 2 -6.19 8.24 0.09
N LYS A 3 -6.75 9.19 0.85
CA LYS A 3 -6.80 10.62 0.49
C LYS A 3 -5.70 11.43 1.14
N LYS A 4 -5.38 11.09 2.40
CA LYS A 4 -4.33 11.74 3.17
C LYS A 4 -3.57 10.70 3.97
N PHE A 5 -2.30 10.96 4.21
CA PHE A 5 -1.57 10.25 5.25
C PHE A 5 -0.55 11.16 5.94
N GLY A 6 -0.22 10.84 7.17
CA GLY A 6 0.81 11.51 7.94
C GLY A 6 1.61 10.51 8.76
N VAL A 7 2.87 10.85 9.02
CA VAL A 7 3.76 10.07 9.86
C VAL A 7 4.47 10.94 10.90
N LYS A 8 4.56 10.43 12.13
CA LYS A 8 5.24 11.09 13.24
C LYS A 8 6.37 10.25 13.78
N ASN A 9 7.41 10.96 14.23
CA ASN A 9 8.64 10.43 14.79
C ASN A 9 9.34 9.40 13.89
N PHE A 10 9.32 9.60 12.57
CA PHE A 10 9.84 8.65 11.58
C PHE A 10 11.01 9.23 10.78
N LYS A 11 12.21 8.67 10.99
CA LYS A 11 13.50 9.02 10.39
C LYS A 11 13.75 10.53 10.41
N ALA A 12 13.61 11.19 9.26
CA ALA A 12 13.85 12.62 9.10
C ALA A 12 12.72 13.50 9.66
N PHE A 13 11.53 12.93 9.94
CA PHE A 13 10.34 13.69 10.31
C PHE A 13 9.94 13.47 11.76
N LYS A 14 9.91 14.57 12.53
CA LYS A 14 9.22 14.59 13.82
C LYS A 14 7.70 14.50 13.61
N ASP A 15 7.19 15.24 12.64
CA ASP A 15 5.79 15.24 12.22
C ASP A 15 5.75 15.72 10.77
N THR A 16 5.15 14.96 9.86
CA THR A 16 4.94 15.42 8.46
C THR A 16 3.74 16.34 8.33
N GLY A 17 2.86 16.38 9.33
CA GLY A 17 1.47 16.82 9.11
C GLY A 17 0.75 15.90 8.13
N ASP A 18 -0.39 16.37 7.62
CA ASP A 18 -1.18 15.64 6.64
C ASP A 18 -0.62 15.89 5.23
N ILE A 19 -0.23 14.81 4.55
CA ILE A 19 0.15 14.80 3.14
C ILE A 19 -1.09 14.40 2.34
N GLU A 20 -1.63 15.34 1.57
CA GLU A 20 -2.73 15.09 0.64
C GLU A 20 -2.23 14.32 -0.59
N LEU A 21 -2.88 13.20 -0.90
CA LEU A 21 -2.59 12.40 -2.09
C LEU A 21 -3.58 12.78 -3.20
N LYS A 22 -3.03 13.39 -4.25
CA LYS A 22 -3.75 13.71 -5.50
C LYS A 22 -3.42 12.69 -6.58
N PRO A 23 -4.22 12.57 -7.66
CA PRO A 23 -3.98 11.62 -8.75
C PRO A 23 -2.55 11.67 -9.32
N MET A 24 -1.92 12.84 -9.27
CA MET A 24 -0.47 12.99 -9.45
C MET A 24 0.08 13.87 -8.32
N THR A 25 1.03 13.34 -7.56
CA THR A 25 1.68 14.03 -6.44
C THR A 25 3.19 14.02 -6.65
N VAL A 26 3.81 15.19 -6.72
CA VAL A 26 5.26 15.33 -6.94
C VAL A 26 5.91 15.83 -5.66
N VAL A 27 6.85 15.04 -5.12
CA VAL A 27 7.63 15.41 -3.94
C VAL A 27 9.02 15.88 -4.38
N ALA A 28 9.26 17.19 -4.30
CA ALA A 28 10.52 17.81 -4.70
C ALA A 28 11.23 18.51 -3.53
N GLY A 29 12.54 18.68 -3.64
CA GLY A 29 13.36 19.31 -2.60
C GLY A 29 14.82 18.86 -2.66
N PRO A 30 15.73 19.47 -1.88
CA PRO A 30 17.16 19.14 -1.89
C PRO A 30 17.44 17.70 -1.43
N ASN A 31 18.64 17.20 -1.71
CA ASN A 31 19.07 15.89 -1.21
C ASN A 31 19.04 15.87 0.33
N SER A 32 18.71 14.71 0.89
CA SER A 32 18.59 14.52 2.34
C SER A 32 17.45 15.31 3.02
N SER A 33 16.52 15.90 2.28
CA SER A 33 15.35 16.61 2.85
C SER A 33 14.23 15.68 3.34
N GLY A 34 14.37 14.36 3.20
CA GLY A 34 13.36 13.38 3.65
C GLY A 34 12.42 12.85 2.56
N LYS A 35 12.61 13.19 1.28
CA LYS A 35 11.77 12.69 0.16
C LYS A 35 11.61 11.16 0.17
N THR A 36 12.73 10.44 0.16
CA THR A 36 12.77 8.97 0.25
C THR A 36 12.13 8.44 1.54
N THR A 37 12.23 9.19 2.65
CA THR A 37 11.63 8.81 3.93
C THR A 37 10.11 8.73 3.84
N ILE A 38 9.47 9.60 3.06
CA ILE A 38 8.02 9.57 2.82
C ILE A 38 7.62 8.26 2.15
N LEU A 39 8.29 7.87 1.06
CA LEU A 39 8.00 6.63 0.33
C LEU A 39 8.26 5.41 1.22
N GLN A 40 9.40 5.39 1.90
CA GLN A 40 9.77 4.33 2.84
C GLN A 40 8.75 4.13 3.97
N SER A 41 8.08 5.19 4.42
CA SER A 41 7.05 5.08 5.47
C SER A 41 5.86 4.22 5.04
N LEU A 42 5.46 4.30 3.77
CA LEU A 42 4.39 3.48 3.19
C LEU A 42 4.90 2.08 2.85
N LEU A 43 6.11 1.96 2.30
CA LEU A 43 6.70 0.67 1.96
C LEU A 43 6.92 -0.22 3.19
N LEU A 44 7.19 0.38 4.35
CA LEU A 44 7.28 -0.35 5.61
C LEU A 44 5.95 -1.02 5.98
N LEU A 45 4.82 -0.32 5.80
CA LEU A 45 3.49 -0.89 6.05
C LEU A 45 3.14 -1.95 5.01
N LYS A 46 3.49 -1.73 3.74
CA LYS A 46 3.33 -2.72 2.66
C LYS A 46 4.06 -4.02 2.99
N GLN A 47 5.37 -3.98 3.27
CA GLN A 47 6.12 -5.21 3.59
C GLN A 47 5.58 -5.91 4.85
N THR A 48 5.07 -5.13 5.81
CA THR A 48 4.45 -5.69 7.01
C THR A 48 3.21 -6.51 6.66
N LEU A 49 2.32 -5.98 5.81
CA LEU A 49 1.11 -6.69 5.38
C LEU A 49 1.38 -7.83 4.40
N GLU A 50 2.51 -7.81 3.67
CA GLU A 50 2.96 -8.92 2.83
C GLU A 50 3.54 -10.09 3.64
N ASN A 51 3.85 -9.87 4.92
CA ASN A 51 4.44 -10.90 5.77
C ASN A 51 3.42 -12.01 6.07
N LYS A 52 3.76 -13.25 5.72
CA LYS A 52 2.86 -14.40 5.93
C LYS A 52 2.63 -14.75 7.40
N ASN A 53 3.41 -14.19 8.33
CA ASN A 53 3.24 -14.37 9.76
C ASN A 53 2.37 -13.24 10.35
N PRO A 54 1.07 -13.48 10.62
CA PRO A 54 0.15 -12.44 11.09
C PRO A 54 0.49 -11.90 12.48
N GLY A 55 1.34 -12.60 13.26
CA GLY A 55 1.80 -12.17 14.58
C GLY A 55 2.90 -11.11 14.54
N VAL A 56 3.45 -10.79 13.37
CA VAL A 56 4.43 -9.71 13.20
C VAL A 56 3.68 -8.39 13.02
N GLU A 57 3.62 -7.57 14.07
CA GLU A 57 2.85 -6.32 14.01
C GLU A 57 3.49 -5.24 13.13
N LEU A 58 4.82 -5.24 13.03
CA LEU A 58 5.60 -4.38 12.13
C LEU A 58 6.83 -5.15 11.67
N ASP A 59 6.92 -5.39 10.36
CA ASP A 59 8.04 -6.12 9.77
C ASP A 59 9.18 -5.15 9.44
N LEU A 60 10.32 -5.34 10.13
CA LEU A 60 11.52 -4.54 9.91
C LEU A 60 12.52 -5.19 8.96
N ASP A 61 12.31 -6.45 8.56
CA ASP A 61 13.27 -7.24 7.78
C ASP A 61 12.63 -7.75 6.49
N GLY A 62 12.15 -6.81 5.68
CA GLY A 62 11.44 -7.06 4.43
C GLY A 62 12.26 -6.70 3.18
N ARG A 63 11.66 -6.89 2.02
CA ARG A 63 12.31 -6.64 0.71
C ARG A 63 12.55 -5.16 0.38
N PHE A 64 11.80 -4.24 1.00
CA PHE A 64 11.96 -2.81 0.81
C PHE A 64 12.90 -2.20 1.85
N MET A 65 12.84 -2.68 3.09
CA MET A 65 13.64 -2.18 4.20
C MET A 65 14.07 -3.32 5.13
N GLN A 66 15.35 -3.29 5.49
CA GLN A 66 15.98 -4.20 6.46
C GLN A 66 16.60 -3.38 7.58
N LEU A 67 16.04 -3.49 8.78
CA LEU A 67 16.41 -2.74 9.97
C LEU A 67 16.46 -3.69 11.16
N THR A 68 17.38 -3.44 12.09
CA THR A 68 17.54 -4.34 13.25
C THR A 68 16.59 -3.98 14.38
N SER A 69 16.10 -2.74 14.42
CA SER A 69 15.30 -2.23 15.54
C SER A 69 14.46 -1.00 15.20
N LEU A 70 13.36 -0.82 15.93
CA LEU A 70 12.44 0.32 15.75
C LEU A 70 13.15 1.68 15.97
N LYS A 71 14.18 1.74 16.82
CA LYS A 71 14.94 2.99 17.07
C LYS A 71 15.62 3.55 15.82
N GLU A 72 15.90 2.72 14.81
CA GLU A 72 16.45 3.19 13.53
C GLU A 72 15.42 3.95 12.69
N LEU A 73 14.14 3.68 12.95
CA LEU A 73 13.02 4.44 12.40
C LEU A 73 12.69 5.67 13.23
N GLY A 74 13.04 5.73 14.51
CA GLY A 74 12.67 6.84 15.38
C GLY A 74 13.38 8.15 15.01
N PHE A 75 12.62 9.24 14.90
CA PHE A 75 13.17 10.59 14.75
C PHE A 75 14.11 10.93 15.92
N GLY A 76 15.32 11.39 15.61
CA GLY A 76 16.34 11.67 16.62
C GLY A 76 16.93 10.43 17.30
N LYS A 77 16.68 9.22 16.77
CA LYS A 77 17.21 7.93 17.25
C LYS A 77 17.01 7.73 18.77
N PRO A 78 15.75 7.74 19.25
CA PRO A 78 15.46 7.59 20.67
C PRO A 78 15.92 6.21 21.19
N SER A 79 16.01 6.07 22.52
CA SER A 79 16.20 4.75 23.12
C SER A 79 15.02 3.83 22.78
N SER A 80 15.26 2.52 22.68
CA SER A 80 14.21 1.56 22.28
C SER A 80 12.94 1.66 23.14
N GLN A 81 13.07 1.94 24.44
CA GLN A 81 11.93 2.09 25.35
C GLN A 81 11.07 3.33 25.08
N LYS A 82 11.67 4.38 24.51
CA LYS A 82 11.00 5.66 24.21
C LYS A 82 10.62 5.78 22.73
N CYS A 83 11.02 4.82 21.90
CA CYS A 83 10.77 4.87 20.47
C CYS A 83 9.31 4.53 20.17
N GLU A 84 8.59 5.52 19.63
CA GLU A 84 7.23 5.38 19.13
C GLU A 84 7.12 6.08 17.79
N ILE A 85 6.69 5.35 16.76
CA ILE A 85 6.35 5.90 15.45
C ILE A 85 4.83 5.86 15.30
N SER A 86 4.25 6.81 14.58
CA SER A 86 2.79 6.87 14.43
C SER A 86 2.39 7.22 13.01
N TYR A 87 1.27 6.65 12.57
CA TYR A 87 0.67 6.88 11.28
C TYR A 87 -0.75 7.42 11.48
N ALA A 88 -1.18 8.27 10.56
CA ALA A 88 -2.56 8.71 10.40
C ALA A 88 -2.92 8.62 8.92
N PHE A 89 -4.14 8.17 8.61
CA PHE A 89 -4.68 8.03 7.27
C PHE A 89 -6.11 8.56 7.24
N THR A 90 -6.45 9.29 6.18
CA THR A 90 -7.85 9.56 5.82
C THR A 90 -8.18 8.74 4.59
N LEU A 91 -9.21 7.91 4.71
CA LEU A 91 -9.67 6.98 3.69
C LEU A 91 -11.03 7.42 3.17
N GLU A 92 -11.24 7.24 1.87
CA GLU A 92 -12.56 7.27 1.25
C GLU A 92 -12.90 5.86 0.77
N THR A 93 -14.03 5.33 1.24
CA THR A 93 -14.53 3.99 0.91
C THR A 93 -16.01 3.99 0.62
N GLU A 94 -16.49 3.08 -0.22
CA GLU A 94 -17.92 2.92 -0.48
C GLU A 94 -18.59 1.98 0.53
N ILE A 95 -19.75 2.39 1.05
CA ILE A 95 -20.64 1.54 1.85
C ILE A 95 -22.04 1.43 1.24
N PRO A 96 -22.72 0.28 1.40
CA PRO A 96 -24.10 0.13 0.91
C PRO A 96 -25.05 1.13 1.57
N VAL A 97 -25.92 1.79 0.80
CA VAL A 97 -26.92 2.74 1.33
C VAL A 97 -27.76 2.13 2.46
N LYS A 98 -28.12 0.86 2.34
CA LYS A 98 -28.97 0.13 3.30
C LYS A 98 -28.37 0.02 4.71
N VAL A 99 -27.04 0.14 4.85
CA VAL A 99 -26.38 0.01 6.15
C VAL A 99 -26.19 1.36 6.85
N ALA A 100 -26.19 2.47 6.11
CA ALA A 100 -25.91 3.80 6.66
C ALA A 100 -26.91 4.27 7.74
N PRO A 101 -28.24 4.10 7.60
CA PRO A 101 -29.20 4.57 8.62
C PRO A 101 -28.98 3.97 10.02
N ARG A 102 -28.38 2.77 10.11
CA ARG A 102 -28.04 2.13 11.38
C ARG A 102 -26.95 2.87 12.15
N TYR A 103 -26.01 3.48 11.44
CA TYR A 103 -24.84 4.16 12.03
C TYR A 103 -24.98 5.69 12.02
N PHE A 104 -25.83 6.21 11.13
CA PHE A 104 -26.09 7.63 10.93
C PHE A 104 -27.61 7.89 10.98
N PRO A 105 -28.22 7.89 12.18
CA PRO A 105 -29.69 7.94 12.31
C PRO A 105 -30.32 9.26 11.82
N ASN A 106 -29.53 10.33 11.73
CA ASN A 106 -29.98 11.64 11.27
C ASN A 106 -29.75 11.87 9.76
N LEU A 107 -29.20 10.87 9.06
CA LEU A 107 -28.93 10.97 7.64
C LEU A 107 -30.19 10.69 6.83
N THR A 108 -30.53 11.61 5.93
CA THR A 108 -31.57 11.38 4.91
C THR A 108 -30.90 10.91 3.63
N VAL A 109 -31.21 9.70 3.18
CA VAL A 109 -30.58 9.13 1.98
C VAL A 109 -31.61 9.06 0.84
N SER A 110 -31.20 9.46 -0.36
CA SER A 110 -32.01 9.27 -1.58
C SER A 110 -32.04 7.78 -1.96
N GLU A 111 -33.23 7.25 -2.25
CA GLU A 111 -33.42 5.83 -2.62
C GLU A 111 -32.75 5.45 -3.96
N GLU A 112 -32.36 6.43 -4.79
CA GLU A 112 -31.72 6.18 -6.08
C GLU A 112 -30.25 5.74 -5.97
N SER A 113 -29.60 6.04 -4.84
CA SER A 113 -28.18 5.71 -4.63
C SER A 113 -28.03 4.26 -4.15
N HIS A 114 -27.02 3.56 -4.66
CA HIS A 114 -26.70 2.19 -4.23
C HIS A 114 -25.52 2.13 -3.24
N GLN A 115 -24.61 3.10 -3.31
CA GLN A 115 -23.43 3.23 -2.46
C GLN A 115 -23.33 4.66 -1.93
N LEU A 116 -22.70 4.82 -0.77
CA LEU A 116 -22.37 6.12 -0.17
C LEU A 116 -20.85 6.20 0.07
N SER A 117 -20.30 7.40 -0.08
CA SER A 117 -18.91 7.66 0.25
C SER A 117 -18.76 7.83 1.77
N LEU A 118 -18.02 6.93 2.40
CA LEU A 118 -17.64 6.97 3.80
C LEU A 118 -16.21 7.47 3.92
N LEU A 119 -16.03 8.57 4.65
CA LEU A 119 -14.72 9.02 5.09
C LEU A 119 -14.35 8.36 6.42
N SER A 120 -13.11 7.91 6.55
CA SER A 120 -12.62 7.27 7.76
C SER A 120 -11.21 7.74 8.10
N ASP A 121 -11.06 8.28 9.30
CA ASP A 121 -9.76 8.65 9.85
C ASP A 121 -9.24 7.49 10.71
N VAL A 122 -8.12 6.91 10.29
CA VAL A 122 -7.44 5.79 10.94
C VAL A 122 -6.09 6.26 11.44
N ALA A 123 -5.81 6.11 12.74
CA ALA A 123 -4.52 6.43 13.32
C ALA A 123 -4.00 5.28 14.19
N PHE A 124 -2.71 4.99 14.11
CA PHE A 124 -2.09 3.95 14.94
C PHE A 124 -0.62 4.25 15.21
N SER A 125 -0.09 3.67 16.29
CA SER A 125 1.30 3.88 16.70
C SER A 125 1.96 2.57 17.08
N PHE A 126 3.23 2.41 16.73
CA PHE A 126 4.06 1.28 17.13
C PHE A 126 5.04 1.67 18.22
N ARG A 127 5.27 0.77 19.17
CA ARG A 127 6.28 0.93 20.22
C ARG A 127 6.99 -0.40 20.47
N CYS A 128 8.24 -0.35 20.91
CA CYS A 128 8.90 -1.53 21.47
C CYS A 128 8.37 -1.83 22.87
N MET A 129 7.91 -3.06 23.06
CA MET A 129 7.50 -3.62 24.34
C MET A 129 8.54 -4.65 24.80
N ARG A 130 8.83 -4.65 26.11
CA ARG A 130 9.66 -5.67 26.75
C ARG A 130 9.08 -5.98 28.12
N ALA A 131 8.50 -7.17 28.28
CA ALA A 131 8.20 -7.68 29.60
C ALA A 131 9.47 -8.26 30.26
N PRO A 132 9.55 -8.33 31.60
CA PRO A 132 10.65 -9.01 32.29
C PRO A 132 10.82 -10.45 31.78
N GLY A 133 12.03 -10.82 31.37
CA GLY A 133 12.34 -12.16 30.82
C GLY A 133 11.96 -12.38 29.35
N GLU A 134 11.28 -11.45 28.68
CA GLU A 134 10.90 -11.58 27.27
C GLU A 134 11.86 -10.82 26.33
N LYS A 135 11.97 -11.30 25.08
CA LYS A 135 12.65 -10.56 23.99
C LYS A 135 11.85 -9.29 23.67
N GLN A 136 12.55 -8.23 23.25
CA GLN A 136 11.88 -7.04 22.74
C GLN A 136 11.02 -7.41 21.53
N ARG A 137 9.77 -6.93 21.52
CA ARG A 137 8.85 -7.07 20.39
C ARG A 137 8.25 -5.72 20.05
N ILE A 138 7.94 -5.51 18.78
CA ILE A 138 7.21 -4.32 18.34
C ILE A 138 5.72 -4.64 18.45
N GLN A 139 4.94 -3.68 18.97
CA GLN A 139 3.50 -3.80 19.12
C GLN A 139 2.81 -2.47 18.81
N VAL A 140 1.60 -2.52 18.29
CA VAL A 140 0.64 -1.43 18.17
C VAL A 140 0.29 -0.97 19.59
N ALA A 141 0.78 0.20 19.96
CA ALA A 141 0.55 0.79 21.27
C ALA A 141 -0.82 1.48 21.35
N LYS A 142 -1.29 2.07 20.25
CA LYS A 142 -2.54 2.82 20.15
C LYS A 142 -3.13 2.64 18.77
N PHE A 143 -4.45 2.68 18.72
CA PHE A 143 -5.24 2.66 17.51
C PHE A 143 -6.48 3.51 17.70
N ASP A 144 -6.88 4.23 16.67
CA ASP A 144 -8.07 5.06 16.61
C ASP A 144 -8.66 4.97 15.20
N LEU A 145 -9.98 4.83 15.13
CA LEU A 145 -10.76 4.86 13.91
C LEU A 145 -12.03 5.67 14.17
N GLN A 146 -12.19 6.77 13.45
CA GLN A 146 -13.39 7.58 13.43
C GLN A 146 -13.98 7.57 12.02
N THR A 147 -15.30 7.34 11.94
CA THR A 147 -16.02 7.33 10.66
C THR A 147 -16.85 8.61 10.49
N HIS A 148 -17.03 9.03 9.25
CA HIS A 148 -17.74 10.23 8.84
C HIS A 148 -18.50 9.96 7.54
N LEU A 149 -19.73 10.46 7.46
CA LEU A 149 -20.52 10.43 6.24
C LEU A 149 -21.14 11.81 6.06
N ASP A 150 -20.75 12.50 5.00
CA ASP A 150 -21.00 13.94 4.83
C ASP A 150 -20.58 14.72 6.08
N ASP A 151 -21.47 15.54 6.64
CA ASP A 151 -21.23 16.32 7.86
C ASP A 151 -21.53 15.51 9.15
N PHE A 152 -21.94 14.25 9.04
CA PHE A 152 -22.32 13.44 10.20
C PHE A 152 -21.14 12.62 10.72
N ALA A 153 -20.81 12.83 11.99
CA ALA A 153 -19.89 11.96 12.71
C ALA A 153 -20.55 10.60 12.97
N GLY A 154 -19.86 9.53 12.58
CA GLY A 154 -20.29 8.16 12.76
C GLY A 154 -19.67 7.49 13.99
N PRO A 155 -19.79 6.15 14.06
CA PRO A 155 -19.14 5.34 15.07
C PRO A 155 -17.62 5.53 15.15
N ARG A 156 -17.08 5.34 16.36
CA ARG A 156 -15.66 5.36 16.70
C ARG A 156 -15.23 4.05 17.35
N PHE A 157 -14.03 3.62 17.01
CA PHE A 157 -13.34 2.52 17.66
C PHE A 157 -11.90 2.93 18.01
N SER A 158 -11.50 2.74 19.25
CA SER A 158 -10.12 2.99 19.67
C SER A 158 -9.65 1.96 20.68
N PHE A 159 -8.34 1.73 20.72
CA PHE A 159 -7.71 0.98 21.80
C PHE A 159 -6.31 1.48 22.12
N ARG A 160 -5.86 1.18 23.34
CA ARG A 160 -4.49 1.41 23.80
C ARG A 160 -4.01 0.21 24.58
N TYR A 161 -2.78 -0.20 24.31
CA TYR A 161 -2.07 -1.19 25.10
C TYR A 161 -1.19 -0.52 26.16
N ALA A 162 -1.27 -1.03 27.39
CA ALA A 162 -0.38 -0.71 28.50
C ALA A 162 0.20 -2.03 29.03
N GLY A 163 1.38 -2.42 28.53
CA GLY A 163 1.90 -3.76 28.83
C GLY A 163 1.10 -4.83 28.08
N LYS A 164 0.55 -5.79 28.84
CA LYS A 164 -0.35 -6.84 28.33
C LYS A 164 -1.82 -6.45 28.44
N GLU A 165 -2.14 -5.32 29.08
CA GLU A 165 -3.51 -4.87 29.26
C GLU A 165 -3.96 -3.99 28.09
N VAL A 166 -5.22 -4.14 27.68
CA VAL A 166 -5.85 -3.32 26.66
C VAL A 166 -6.99 -2.51 27.27
N THR A 167 -7.04 -1.23 26.94
CA THR A 167 -8.22 -0.39 27.14
C THR A 167 -8.78 -0.07 25.77
N ALA A 168 -10.02 -0.48 25.50
CA ALA A 168 -10.68 -0.23 24.23
C ALA A 168 -12.00 0.51 24.46
N GLN A 169 -12.31 1.43 23.56
CA GLN A 169 -13.55 2.20 23.54
C GLN A 169 -14.21 2.01 22.18
N VAL A 170 -15.48 1.63 22.21
CA VAL A 170 -16.33 1.47 21.03
C VAL A 170 -17.60 2.26 21.31
N GLY A 171 -17.86 3.30 20.52
CA GLY A 171 -19.01 4.20 20.74
C GLY A 171 -19.62 4.70 19.43
N GLY A 172 -20.93 4.94 19.42
CA GLY A 172 -21.69 5.35 18.23
C GLY A 172 -23.01 4.60 18.09
N ALA A 173 -23.83 5.03 17.13
CA ALA A 173 -25.10 4.36 16.83
C ALA A 173 -24.86 2.96 16.21
N GLY A 174 -25.68 1.99 16.59
CA GLY A 174 -25.74 0.69 15.91
C GLY A 174 -24.61 -0.30 16.21
N ILE A 175 -23.71 -0.03 17.17
CA ILE A 175 -22.54 -0.88 17.48
C ILE A 175 -22.62 -1.59 18.85
N ASP A 176 -23.83 -1.77 19.39
CA ASP A 176 -24.08 -2.30 20.74
C ASP A 176 -23.40 -3.64 21.01
N ARG A 177 -23.29 -4.50 19.99
CA ARG A 177 -22.67 -5.83 20.08
C ARG A 177 -21.18 -5.80 20.42
N MET A 178 -20.50 -4.69 20.11
CA MET A 178 -19.07 -4.51 20.35
C MET A 178 -18.79 -3.79 21.68
N GLN A 179 -19.81 -3.30 22.38
CA GLN A 179 -19.63 -2.66 23.67
C GLN A 179 -19.50 -3.71 24.78
N PRO A 180 -18.52 -3.58 25.69
CA PRO A 180 -18.45 -4.45 26.86
C PRO A 180 -19.67 -4.23 27.76
N GLY A 181 -20.49 -5.25 27.94
CA GLY A 181 -21.56 -5.26 28.96
C GLY A 181 -20.99 -5.31 30.38
N ARG A 182 -21.86 -5.20 31.40
CA ARG A 182 -21.44 -5.17 32.82
C ARG A 182 -20.58 -6.36 33.26
N ASP A 183 -20.78 -7.53 32.66
CA ASP A 183 -20.13 -8.79 33.06
C ASP A 183 -18.97 -9.20 32.14
N ARG A 184 -18.52 -8.33 31.23
CA ARG A 184 -17.47 -8.64 30.27
C ARG A 184 -16.46 -7.51 30.16
N LYS A 185 -15.20 -7.86 29.97
CA LYS A 185 -14.15 -6.91 29.61
C LYS A 185 -13.45 -7.32 28.33
N ILE A 186 -12.98 -6.34 27.57
CA ILE A 186 -12.12 -6.59 26.40
C ILE A 186 -10.76 -7.06 26.94
N LEU A 187 -10.35 -8.25 26.50
CA LEU A 187 -9.10 -8.91 26.88
C LEU A 187 -7.96 -8.55 25.91
N ALA A 188 -8.27 -8.52 24.62
CA ALA A 188 -7.31 -8.22 23.55
C ALA A 188 -8.06 -7.77 22.29
N VAL A 189 -7.33 -7.14 21.39
CA VAL A 189 -7.75 -6.86 20.02
C VAL A 189 -6.93 -7.73 19.09
N GLY A 190 -7.59 -8.50 18.24
CA GLY A 190 -6.95 -9.36 17.25
C GLY A 190 -7.17 -8.84 15.83
N GLY A 191 -6.37 -9.32 14.91
CA GLY A 191 -6.36 -8.86 13.53
C GLY A 191 -5.12 -9.37 12.78
N ALA A 192 -4.88 -8.80 11.61
CA ALA A 192 -3.69 -9.09 10.82
C ALA A 192 -2.69 -7.94 10.99
N HIS A 193 -1.52 -8.24 11.55
CA HIS A 193 -0.48 -7.24 11.82
C HIS A 193 -1.00 -6.08 12.67
N PHE A 194 -1.08 -4.86 12.10
CA PHE A 194 -1.59 -3.66 12.76
C PHE A 194 -3.05 -3.33 12.43
N VAL A 195 -3.71 -4.16 11.62
CA VAL A 195 -5.09 -3.96 11.17
C VAL A 195 -6.03 -4.80 12.03
N PRO A 196 -6.80 -4.19 12.94
CA PRO A 196 -7.69 -4.93 13.83
C PRO A 196 -8.92 -5.46 13.08
N SER A 197 -9.39 -6.65 13.48
CA SER A 197 -10.53 -7.34 12.85
C SER A 197 -11.54 -7.88 13.85
N PHE A 198 -11.15 -8.11 15.10
CA PHE A 198 -12.04 -8.59 16.15
C PHE A 198 -11.58 -8.20 17.56
N LEU A 199 -12.51 -8.27 18.50
CA LEU A 199 -12.30 -8.09 19.93
C LEU A 199 -12.44 -9.45 20.64
N LEU A 200 -11.53 -9.73 21.58
CA LEU A 200 -11.66 -10.87 22.48
C LEU A 200 -12.24 -10.38 23.81
N PHE A 201 -13.35 -10.96 24.23
CA PHE A 201 -14.02 -10.66 25.50
C PHE A 201 -13.78 -11.76 26.51
N LYS A 202 -13.48 -11.37 27.75
CA LYS A 202 -13.44 -12.25 28.92
C LYS A 202 -14.61 -11.93 29.84
N ARG A 203 -15.34 -12.96 30.28
CA ARG A 203 -16.38 -12.83 31.32
C ARG A 203 -15.76 -12.53 32.68
N LEU A 204 -16.36 -11.61 33.43
CA LEU A 204 -15.99 -11.29 34.80
C LEU A 204 -16.61 -12.33 35.75
N GLY A 205 -15.82 -12.85 36.71
CA GLY A 205 -16.32 -13.73 37.77
C GLY A 205 -16.14 -15.25 37.60
N ASN A 206 -15.45 -15.75 36.57
CA ASN A 206 -15.19 -17.20 36.47
C ASN A 206 -14.24 -17.68 37.59
N PRO A 207 -14.56 -18.76 38.32
CA PRO A 207 -13.63 -19.41 39.24
C PRO A 207 -12.40 -19.96 38.49
N PRO A 208 -11.24 -20.10 39.15
CA PRO A 208 -9.97 -20.48 38.52
C PRO A 208 -9.97 -21.81 37.77
N GLU A 209 -10.96 -22.68 38.02
CA GLU A 209 -11.09 -24.02 37.42
C GLU A 209 -12.01 -24.07 36.18
N GLU A 210 -12.83 -23.05 35.93
CA GLU A 210 -13.63 -22.99 34.69
C GLU A 210 -12.77 -22.49 33.54
N ARG A 211 -12.66 -23.27 32.46
CA ARG A 211 -12.06 -22.85 31.18
C ARG A 211 -12.59 -21.45 30.86
N THR A 212 -11.70 -20.46 30.85
CA THR A 212 -12.06 -19.07 30.58
C THR A 212 -12.76 -19.03 29.23
N GLN A 213 -14.08 -18.81 29.22
CA GLN A 213 -14.82 -18.64 27.98
C GLN A 213 -14.45 -17.27 27.41
N VAL A 214 -13.55 -17.28 26.42
CA VAL A 214 -13.22 -16.10 25.62
C VAL A 214 -14.21 -16.07 24.46
N ALA A 215 -14.93 -14.96 24.30
CA ALA A 215 -15.81 -14.74 23.16
C ALA A 215 -15.12 -13.83 22.14
N GLU A 216 -15.11 -14.24 20.88
CA GLU A 216 -14.63 -13.45 19.77
C GLU A 216 -15.79 -12.66 19.15
N VAL A 217 -15.60 -11.35 18.96
CA VAL A 217 -16.57 -10.46 18.34
C VAL A 217 -15.89 -9.70 17.22
N TRP A 218 -16.28 -9.99 15.98
CA TRP A 218 -15.77 -9.30 14.79
C TRP A 218 -16.18 -7.84 14.76
N LEU A 219 -15.32 -6.99 14.20
CA LEU A 219 -15.66 -5.58 14.00
C LEU A 219 -16.87 -5.46 13.06
N ASP A 220 -17.78 -4.55 13.39
CA ASP A 220 -18.95 -4.27 12.57
C ASP A 220 -18.53 -3.66 11.21
N GLN A 221 -19.38 -3.77 10.19
CA GLN A 221 -19.05 -3.41 8.80
C GLN A 221 -18.55 -1.97 8.65
N ILE A 222 -19.11 -1.05 9.46
CA ILE A 222 -18.72 0.36 9.46
C ILE A 222 -17.22 0.57 9.78
N PHE A 223 -16.61 -0.35 10.53
CA PHE A 223 -15.18 -0.35 10.82
C PHE A 223 -14.40 -1.34 9.94
N ALA A 224 -14.97 -2.51 9.66
CA ALA A 224 -14.28 -3.55 8.92
C ALA A 224 -14.00 -3.16 7.46
N ILE A 225 -14.92 -2.44 6.80
CA ILE A 225 -14.76 -1.99 5.41
C ILE A 225 -13.55 -1.06 5.25
N PRO A 226 -13.44 0.08 5.96
CA PRO A 226 -12.30 0.99 5.79
C PRO A 226 -10.96 0.35 6.17
N LEU A 227 -10.94 -0.54 7.17
CA LEU A 227 -9.72 -1.23 7.57
C LEU A 227 -9.26 -2.28 6.56
N ARG A 228 -10.19 -3.04 5.99
CA ARG A 228 -9.89 -3.96 4.90
C ARG A 228 -9.41 -3.21 3.66
N GLU A 229 -10.01 -2.07 3.36
CA GLU A 229 -9.59 -1.24 2.24
C GLU A 229 -8.19 -0.68 2.47
N LEU A 230 -7.90 -0.13 3.66
CA LEU A 230 -6.54 0.31 4.03
C LEU A 230 -5.50 -0.81 3.83
N ALA A 231 -5.80 -2.00 4.35
CA ALA A 231 -4.91 -3.16 4.21
C ALA A 231 -4.69 -3.51 2.74
N THR A 232 -5.77 -3.56 1.95
CA THR A 232 -5.72 -3.88 0.51
C THR A 232 -4.94 -2.83 -0.26
N GLU A 233 -5.14 -1.54 0.04
CA GLU A 233 -4.45 -0.43 -0.61
C GLU A 233 -2.94 -0.50 -0.35
N LEU A 234 -2.55 -0.69 0.92
CA LEU A 234 -1.15 -0.76 1.33
C LEU A 234 -0.45 -2.05 0.84
N GLU A 235 -1.09 -3.21 0.96
CA GLU A 235 -0.53 -4.50 0.57
C GLU A 235 -0.50 -4.66 -0.96
N ARG A 236 -1.63 -4.41 -1.64
CA ARG A 236 -1.85 -4.86 -3.03
C ARG A 236 -1.87 -3.74 -4.05
N ASN A 237 -2.15 -2.50 -3.68
CA ASN A 237 -2.30 -1.41 -4.66
C ASN A 237 -1.10 -0.47 -4.70
N ILE A 238 -0.23 -0.48 -3.68
CA ILE A 238 1.07 0.17 -3.77
C ILE A 238 1.98 -0.62 -4.72
N ARG A 239 2.47 0.06 -5.76
CA ARG A 239 3.51 -0.42 -6.68
C ARG A 239 4.70 0.51 -6.57
N TYR A 240 5.89 -0.04 -6.42
CA TYR A 240 7.08 0.74 -6.15
C TYR A 240 8.19 0.44 -7.13
N LEU A 241 8.81 1.52 -7.57
CA LEU A 241 9.90 1.50 -8.50
C LEU A 241 10.99 2.47 -7.99
N GLY A 242 12.10 1.92 -7.52
CA GLY A 242 13.13 2.63 -6.76
C GLY A 242 14.05 3.54 -7.57
N PRO A 243 15.14 4.06 -6.99
CA PRO A 243 16.01 5.01 -7.69
C PRO A 243 17.01 4.34 -8.64
N LEU A 244 17.41 3.09 -8.37
CA LEU A 244 18.35 2.36 -9.22
C LEU A 244 17.60 1.29 -10.02
N ARG A 245 17.74 1.30 -11.34
CA ARG A 245 17.10 0.28 -12.20
C ARG A 245 18.04 -0.90 -12.45
N GLU A 246 17.44 -1.97 -12.95
CA GLU A 246 18.17 -3.13 -13.48
C GLU A 246 18.79 -2.73 -14.83
N GLU A 247 20.01 -3.20 -15.09
CA GLU A 247 20.67 -2.94 -16.37
C GLU A 247 19.96 -3.71 -17.50
N PRO A 248 19.78 -3.08 -18.69
CA PRO A 248 19.22 -3.77 -19.83
C PRO A 248 20.16 -4.91 -20.28
N LYS A 249 19.57 -6.04 -20.67
CA LYS A 249 20.30 -7.21 -21.18
C LYS A 249 20.03 -7.35 -22.67
N PRO A 250 21.02 -7.75 -23.49
CA PRO A 250 20.80 -8.03 -24.90
C PRO A 250 19.74 -9.13 -25.12
N ALA A 251 19.70 -10.12 -24.23
CA ALA A 251 18.71 -11.20 -24.21
C ALA A 251 18.34 -11.57 -22.76
N TYR A 252 17.11 -12.05 -22.59
CA TYR A 252 16.53 -12.45 -21.30
C TYR A 252 16.12 -13.92 -21.35
N LEU A 253 16.22 -14.62 -20.22
CA LEU A 253 15.82 -16.02 -20.10
C LEU A 253 14.30 -16.17 -19.89
N HIS A 254 13.72 -17.17 -20.53
CA HIS A 254 12.34 -17.60 -20.33
C HIS A 254 12.22 -18.41 -19.04
N SER A 255 12.25 -17.73 -17.90
CA SER A 255 12.09 -18.36 -16.59
C SER A 255 10.66 -18.20 -16.08
N GLY A 256 9.76 -19.13 -16.42
CA GLY A 256 8.50 -19.34 -15.70
C GLY A 256 7.40 -18.30 -15.91
N THR A 257 6.52 -18.19 -14.91
CA THR A 257 5.31 -17.34 -14.90
C THR A 257 5.62 -15.88 -14.65
N SER A 258 4.69 -14.99 -15.04
CA SER A 258 4.84 -13.55 -14.83
C SER A 258 4.94 -13.21 -13.35
N SER A 259 5.83 -12.27 -13.04
CA SER A 259 5.95 -11.73 -11.68
C SER A 259 4.74 -10.86 -11.35
N ALA A 260 4.21 -10.98 -10.13
CA ALA A 260 3.09 -10.15 -9.68
C ALA A 260 3.42 -8.64 -9.72
N GLU A 261 4.68 -8.28 -9.48
CA GLU A 261 5.17 -6.91 -9.51
C GLU A 261 6.37 -6.77 -10.45
N ILE A 262 6.67 -5.52 -10.82
CA ILE A 262 7.78 -5.21 -11.73
C ILE A 262 9.18 -5.32 -11.09
N GLY A 263 9.22 -5.45 -9.76
CA GLY A 263 10.45 -5.45 -8.98
C GLY A 263 10.92 -4.04 -8.63
N LYS A 264 11.69 -3.92 -7.54
CA LYS A 264 12.11 -2.60 -7.02
C LYS A 264 13.06 -1.86 -7.97
N ARG A 265 13.75 -2.59 -8.85
CA ARG A 265 14.65 -2.07 -9.88
C ARG A 265 14.02 -2.14 -11.27
N GLY A 266 12.78 -2.63 -11.40
CA GLY A 266 12.17 -2.90 -12.70
C GLY A 266 12.71 -4.16 -13.38
N GLU A 267 13.38 -5.04 -12.62
CA GLU A 267 14.05 -6.25 -13.11
C GLU A 267 13.10 -7.23 -13.84
N PHE A 268 11.79 -7.15 -13.58
CA PHE A 268 10.79 -7.99 -14.23
C PHE A 268 10.04 -7.27 -15.36
N ALA A 269 10.35 -6.01 -15.68
CA ALA A 269 9.64 -5.26 -16.72
C ALA A 269 9.67 -5.96 -18.08
N ALA A 270 10.86 -6.44 -18.47
CA ALA A 270 11.05 -7.17 -19.72
C ALA A 270 10.27 -8.49 -19.76
N GLN A 271 10.28 -9.22 -18.64
CA GLN A 271 9.57 -10.50 -18.50
C GLN A 271 8.06 -10.31 -18.56
N ILE A 272 7.54 -9.32 -17.84
CA ILE A 272 6.13 -8.96 -17.85
C ILE A 272 5.71 -8.58 -19.26
N LEU A 273 6.47 -7.70 -19.93
CA LEU A 273 6.15 -7.33 -21.31
C LEU A 273 6.18 -8.54 -22.24
N TRP A 274 7.17 -9.44 -22.11
CA TRP A 274 7.19 -10.67 -22.87
C TRP A 274 5.93 -11.50 -22.62
N LEU A 275 5.62 -11.87 -21.37
CA LEU A 275 4.55 -12.79 -21.06
C LEU A 275 3.15 -12.20 -21.29
N GLU A 276 2.98 -10.91 -21.02
CA GLU A 276 1.67 -10.24 -20.98
C GLU A 276 1.42 -9.31 -22.19
N ARG A 277 2.31 -9.25 -23.19
CA ARG A 277 2.15 -8.36 -24.37
C ARG A 277 0.80 -8.45 -25.08
N ASN A 278 0.14 -9.61 -25.02
CA ASN A 278 -1.14 -9.86 -25.67
C ASN A 278 -2.34 -9.69 -24.72
N GLU A 279 -2.11 -9.47 -23.43
CA GLU A 279 -3.17 -9.23 -22.45
C GLU A 279 -3.89 -7.93 -22.78
N ARG A 280 -5.22 -7.95 -22.65
CA ARG A 280 -6.08 -6.81 -22.95
C ARG A 280 -6.17 -5.88 -21.75
N ILE A 281 -5.82 -4.62 -21.95
CA ILE A 281 -5.86 -3.58 -20.94
C ILE A 281 -6.77 -2.43 -21.37
N LEU A 282 -7.32 -1.72 -20.39
CA LEU A 282 -8.00 -0.44 -20.63
C LEU A 282 -6.94 0.64 -20.80
N TYR A 283 -6.75 1.12 -22.03
CA TYR A 283 -5.76 2.12 -22.39
C TYR A 283 -6.42 3.45 -22.67
N LYS A 284 -5.86 4.52 -22.12
CA LYS A 284 -6.28 5.90 -22.38
C LYS A 284 -5.06 6.70 -22.88
N PRO A 285 -4.92 6.91 -24.20
CA PRO A 285 -3.70 7.48 -24.77
C PRO A 285 -3.46 8.96 -24.44
N SER A 286 -4.50 9.69 -24.04
CA SER A 286 -4.39 11.08 -23.58
C SER A 286 -5.58 11.44 -22.70
N LEU A 287 -5.49 12.57 -21.98
CA LEU A 287 -6.59 13.06 -21.13
C LEU A 287 -7.91 13.25 -21.89
N TYR A 288 -7.83 13.60 -23.18
CA TYR A 288 -8.98 13.91 -24.05
C TYR A 288 -9.45 12.73 -24.90
N ALA A 289 -8.68 11.64 -24.95
CA ALA A 289 -9.07 10.45 -25.70
C ALA A 289 -10.05 9.58 -24.91
N ASN A 290 -10.92 8.88 -25.62
CA ASN A 290 -11.70 7.82 -25.01
C ASN A 290 -10.79 6.66 -24.61
N ALA A 291 -11.15 5.98 -23.52
CA ALA A 291 -10.48 4.75 -23.16
C ALA A 291 -10.89 3.63 -24.13
N GLU A 292 -9.93 2.82 -24.53
CA GLU A 292 -10.11 1.71 -25.45
C GLU A 292 -9.42 0.45 -24.92
N THR A 293 -9.90 -0.71 -25.35
CA THR A 293 -9.29 -1.99 -24.97
C THR A 293 -8.27 -2.41 -26.02
N VAL A 294 -6.99 -2.40 -25.66
CA VAL A 294 -5.87 -2.78 -26.55
C VAL A 294 -4.97 -3.80 -25.85
N SER A 295 -4.05 -4.42 -26.59
CA SER A 295 -3.03 -5.26 -25.97
C SER A 295 -1.98 -4.42 -25.24
N LEU A 296 -1.40 -4.95 -24.15
CA LEU A 296 -0.32 -4.27 -23.42
C LEU A 296 0.83 -3.87 -24.35
N GLY A 297 1.25 -4.76 -25.25
CA GLY A 297 2.32 -4.46 -26.22
C GLY A 297 1.99 -3.29 -27.15
N ASN A 298 0.72 -3.20 -27.60
CA ASN A 298 0.29 -2.07 -28.43
C ASN A 298 0.25 -0.76 -27.64
N ALA A 299 -0.22 -0.78 -26.40
CA ALA A 299 -0.23 0.40 -25.54
C ALA A 299 1.19 0.87 -25.20
N VAL A 300 2.14 -0.06 -24.95
CA VAL A 300 3.57 0.27 -24.76
C VAL A 300 4.12 0.93 -26.03
N ASN A 301 3.87 0.34 -27.19
CA ASN A 301 4.34 0.88 -28.47
C ASN A 301 3.77 2.27 -28.77
N ASP A 302 2.47 2.47 -28.54
CA ASP A 302 1.84 3.79 -28.72
C ASP A 302 2.42 4.81 -27.74
N THR A 303 2.64 4.43 -26.48
CA THR A 303 3.24 5.31 -25.46
C THR A 303 4.67 5.70 -25.82
N PHE A 304 5.50 4.76 -26.26
CA PHE A 304 6.89 5.04 -26.68
C PHE A 304 6.96 5.95 -27.91
N ARG A 305 6.05 5.79 -28.87
CA ARG A 305 5.92 6.71 -30.02
C ARG A 305 5.54 8.12 -29.56
N ARG A 306 4.54 8.24 -28.69
CA ARG A 306 4.07 9.53 -28.16
C ARG A 306 5.13 10.26 -27.36
N PHE A 307 5.97 9.54 -26.62
CA PHE A 307 7.09 10.12 -25.88
C PHE A 307 8.30 10.42 -26.77
N GLY A 308 8.26 10.10 -28.07
CA GLY A 308 9.37 10.32 -28.99
C GLY A 308 10.59 9.43 -28.70
N ILE A 309 10.38 8.30 -28.01
CA ILE A 309 11.46 7.40 -27.59
C ILE A 309 11.81 6.42 -28.72
N ALA A 310 10.81 5.83 -29.36
CA ALA A 310 10.99 4.85 -30.43
C ALA A 310 9.72 4.73 -31.30
N ASP A 311 9.90 4.34 -32.57
CA ASP A 311 8.80 4.02 -33.51
C ASP A 311 8.02 2.74 -33.13
N GLY A 312 8.51 2.01 -32.14
CA GLY A 312 7.90 0.81 -31.58
C GLY A 312 8.96 -0.12 -31.00
N ILE A 313 8.49 -1.12 -30.28
CA ILE A 313 9.28 -2.20 -29.71
C ILE A 313 8.74 -3.51 -30.29
N GLU A 314 9.65 -4.39 -30.65
CA GLU A 314 9.35 -5.76 -31.03
C GLU A 314 9.91 -6.71 -29.98
N VAL A 315 9.12 -7.67 -29.51
CA VAL A 315 9.59 -8.71 -28.59
C VAL A 315 9.69 -10.02 -29.35
N LYS A 316 10.92 -10.48 -29.58
CA LYS A 316 11.22 -11.72 -30.32
C LYS A 316 11.80 -12.79 -29.44
N SER A 317 11.64 -14.04 -29.86
CA SER A 317 12.36 -15.19 -29.33
C SER A 317 13.18 -15.78 -30.47
N GLU A 318 14.48 -15.96 -30.29
CA GLU A 318 15.36 -16.58 -31.30
C GLU A 318 15.40 -18.11 -31.16
N GLU A 319 15.41 -18.68 -29.94
CA GLU A 319 15.69 -20.12 -29.75
C GLU A 319 14.91 -20.79 -28.59
N SER A 320 13.63 -20.44 -28.41
CA SER A 320 12.68 -20.98 -27.40
C SER A 320 13.00 -20.71 -25.91
N VAL A 321 14.27 -20.50 -25.55
CA VAL A 321 14.71 -20.28 -24.17
C VAL A 321 14.98 -18.80 -23.87
N THR A 322 15.27 -17.99 -24.89
CA THR A 322 15.57 -16.58 -24.73
C THR A 322 14.60 -15.69 -25.50
N TYR A 323 14.34 -14.51 -24.96
CA TYR A 323 13.62 -13.45 -25.66
C TYR A 323 14.42 -12.15 -25.62
N GLN A 324 14.19 -11.31 -26.62
CA GLN A 324 14.86 -10.04 -26.82
C GLN A 324 13.82 -8.93 -26.94
N ILE A 325 14.15 -7.77 -26.41
CA ILE A 325 13.42 -6.53 -26.63
C ILE A 325 14.18 -5.74 -27.67
N LEU A 326 13.55 -5.54 -28.83
CA LEU A 326 14.17 -5.02 -30.03
C LEU A 326 13.57 -3.66 -30.41
N PHE A 327 14.43 -2.73 -30.78
CA PHE A 327 14.08 -1.40 -31.23
C PHE A 327 14.47 -1.24 -32.70
N PRO A 328 13.59 -0.73 -33.57
CA PRO A 328 13.94 -0.46 -34.96
C PRO A 328 14.87 0.75 -35.04
N LEU A 329 15.94 0.65 -35.86
CA LEU A 329 16.83 1.78 -36.13
C LEU A 329 16.19 2.77 -37.11
N MET A 330 15.98 4.01 -36.67
CA MET A 330 15.51 5.10 -37.53
C MET A 330 16.50 5.37 -38.67
N GLY A 331 15.98 5.60 -39.88
CA GLY A 331 16.77 6.02 -41.05
C GLY A 331 17.42 4.90 -41.87
N HIS A 332 17.34 3.64 -41.44
CA HIS A 332 17.78 2.50 -42.27
C HIS A 332 16.60 1.88 -43.03
N LYS A 333 16.72 1.81 -44.37
CA LYS A 333 15.78 1.08 -45.26
C LYS A 333 15.74 -0.44 -45.03
N GLY A 334 16.60 -0.98 -44.16
CA GLY A 334 16.60 -2.38 -43.76
C GLY A 334 16.02 -2.53 -42.35
N LYS A 335 15.30 -3.63 -42.09
CA LYS A 335 14.77 -4.06 -40.78
C LYS A 335 15.87 -4.35 -39.74
N LYS A 336 16.89 -3.50 -39.62
CA LYS A 336 17.89 -3.62 -38.57
C LYS A 336 17.25 -3.22 -37.25
N HIS A 337 17.29 -4.16 -36.32
CA HIS A 337 16.87 -3.97 -34.96
C HIS A 337 18.11 -3.93 -34.07
N VAL A 338 18.03 -3.19 -32.98
CA VAL A 338 19.02 -3.18 -31.91
C VAL A 338 18.36 -3.63 -30.62
N THR A 339 19.13 -4.22 -29.71
CA THR A 339 18.59 -4.69 -28.44
C THR A 339 18.36 -3.51 -27.49
N ILE A 340 17.55 -3.72 -26.45
CA ILE A 340 17.36 -2.72 -25.38
C ILE A 340 18.68 -2.30 -24.70
N ALA A 341 19.72 -3.12 -24.78
CA ALA A 341 21.04 -2.78 -24.26
C ALA A 341 21.79 -1.77 -25.15
N ASP A 342 21.42 -1.65 -26.42
CA ASP A 342 22.12 -0.85 -27.43
C ASP A 342 21.50 0.54 -27.68
N VAL A 343 20.21 0.74 -27.35
CA VAL A 343 19.44 1.98 -27.61
C VAL A 343 19.79 3.15 -26.68
N GLY A 344 20.68 2.94 -25.70
CA GLY A 344 21.07 3.92 -24.70
C GLY A 344 20.30 3.76 -23.38
N PHE A 345 20.97 4.09 -22.28
CA PHE A 345 20.51 3.81 -20.93
C PHE A 345 19.10 4.37 -20.66
N GLY A 346 18.81 5.63 -21.03
CA GLY A 346 17.52 6.28 -20.75
C GLY A 346 16.27 5.52 -21.23
N VAL A 347 16.32 4.88 -22.40
CA VAL A 347 15.20 4.10 -22.96
C VAL A 347 14.85 2.90 -22.07
N SER A 348 15.88 2.21 -21.57
CA SER A 348 15.71 1.07 -20.67
C SER A 348 15.10 1.45 -19.32
N GLN A 349 15.30 2.69 -18.86
CA GLN A 349 14.85 3.18 -17.56
C GLN A 349 13.37 3.59 -17.58
N LEU A 350 12.87 3.97 -18.76
CA LEU A 350 11.46 4.31 -18.99
C LEU A 350 10.56 3.08 -19.16
N LEU A 351 11.10 1.96 -19.68
CA LEU A 351 10.32 0.75 -19.89
C LEU A 351 9.61 0.27 -18.61
N PRO A 352 10.27 0.15 -17.44
CA PRO A 352 9.58 -0.22 -16.20
C PRO A 352 8.48 0.77 -15.79
N ILE A 353 8.69 2.08 -16.01
CA ILE A 353 7.68 3.10 -15.68
C ILE A 353 6.42 2.90 -16.53
N VAL A 354 6.60 2.75 -17.85
CA VAL A 354 5.51 2.58 -18.80
C VAL A 354 4.77 1.25 -18.56
N VAL A 355 5.51 0.14 -18.43
CA VAL A 355 4.90 -1.18 -18.17
C VAL A 355 4.16 -1.19 -16.84
N MET A 356 4.73 -0.62 -15.78
CA MET A 356 4.05 -0.55 -14.48
C MET A 356 2.79 0.32 -14.55
N GLY A 357 2.85 1.48 -15.21
CA GLY A 357 1.70 2.36 -15.37
C GLY A 357 0.55 1.70 -16.15
N LEU A 358 0.86 1.11 -17.30
CA LEU A 358 -0.14 0.48 -18.18
C LEU A 358 -0.73 -0.81 -17.61
N ARG A 359 0.05 -1.55 -16.81
CA ARG A 359 -0.39 -2.79 -16.15
C ARG A 359 -1.20 -2.55 -14.88
N SER A 360 -1.08 -1.36 -14.28
CA SER A 360 -1.73 -1.06 -13.01
C SER A 360 -3.21 -0.74 -13.17
N GLN A 361 -4.01 -1.12 -12.17
CA GLN A 361 -5.43 -0.81 -12.11
C GLN A 361 -5.65 0.63 -11.64
N SER A 362 -6.80 1.23 -11.95
CA SER A 362 -7.13 2.63 -11.64
C SER A 362 -7.07 3.02 -10.15
N SER A 363 -7.08 2.06 -9.24
CA SER A 363 -6.93 2.27 -7.79
C SER A 363 -5.48 2.19 -7.28
N SER A 364 -4.50 1.92 -8.13
CA SER A 364 -3.11 1.69 -7.70
C SER A 364 -2.37 2.98 -7.33
N LEU A 365 -1.64 2.98 -6.21
CA LEU A 365 -0.70 4.04 -5.84
C LEU A 365 0.70 3.69 -6.37
N LEU A 366 1.11 4.39 -7.43
CA LEU A 366 2.43 4.20 -8.05
C LEU A 366 3.46 5.11 -7.39
N LEU A 367 4.48 4.51 -6.78
CA LEU A 367 5.58 5.20 -6.12
C LEU A 367 6.84 5.12 -6.99
N PHE A 368 7.22 6.26 -7.56
CA PHE A 368 8.46 6.41 -8.33
C PHE A 368 9.49 7.19 -7.50
N GLU A 369 10.60 6.55 -7.16
CA GLU A 369 11.70 7.22 -6.47
C GLU A 369 12.74 7.71 -7.49
N GLN A 370 13.07 9.01 -7.39
CA GLN A 370 14.10 9.69 -8.19
C GLN A 370 14.09 9.31 -9.69
N PRO A 371 12.92 9.40 -10.37
CA PRO A 371 12.83 9.04 -11.78
C PRO A 371 13.76 9.88 -12.68
N GLU A 372 14.17 11.05 -12.23
CA GLU A 372 15.05 11.99 -12.94
C GLU A 372 16.50 11.56 -13.05
N ILE A 373 17.01 10.69 -12.17
CA ILE A 373 18.44 10.25 -12.19
C ILE A 373 18.85 9.65 -13.53
N HIS A 374 17.86 9.09 -14.23
CA HIS A 374 18.04 8.36 -15.47
C HIS A 374 17.74 9.18 -16.73
N LEU A 375 17.21 10.39 -16.53
CA LEU A 375 17.00 11.36 -17.59
C LEU A 375 18.30 12.14 -17.74
N HIS A 376 19.22 11.64 -18.57
CA HIS A 376 20.35 12.45 -19.01
C HIS A 376 19.80 13.72 -19.71
N PRO A 377 20.24 14.93 -19.34
CA PRO A 377 19.90 16.16 -20.06
C PRO A 377 20.49 16.20 -21.47
#